data_AF-A0A522S8G9-F1
#
_entry.id   AF-A0A522S8G9-F1
#
_cell.length_a   1.000
_cell.length_b   1.000
_cell.length_c   1.000
_cell.angle_alpha   90.00
_cell.angle_beta   90.00
_cell.angle_gamma   90.00
#
_symmetry.space_group_name_H-M   'P 1'
#
loop_
_entity.id
_entity.type
_entity.pdbx_description
1 polymer ?
#
loop_
_entity_poly.entity_id
_entity_poly.type
_entity_poly.pdbx_seq_one_letter_code
_entity_poly.pdbx_strand_id
1 'polypeptide(L)'
;MQTFDWICLVVLGVSVLLGAWRGLLYEALSIVAWVAAFFVAKWAADPVGHLLPLGDAGVPVRYAAGFALVFILAAFAGGLLAAAARRAARALGVRLVDRTFGMVFGLARGLLLLLLVAVVMQLGGLTREPWWHDSWSGPLLQATVQRLAPVLPGSFAEHLAV
;
A
#
# COMPACT_ATOMS: atom_id res chain seq x y z
N MET A 1 28.07 -2.86 -7.74
CA MET A 1 26.63 -2.72 -7.46
C MET A 1 26.00 -4.06 -7.73
N GLN A 2 25.36 -4.65 -6.72
CA GLN A 2 24.73 -5.96 -6.86
C GLN A 2 23.39 -5.82 -7.61
N THR A 3 22.87 -6.93 -8.16
CA THR A 3 21.54 -6.96 -8.81
C THR A 3 20.45 -6.39 -7.93
N PHE A 4 20.54 -6.58 -6.61
CA PHE A 4 19.60 -6.05 -5.64
C PHE A 4 19.56 -4.51 -5.60
N ASP A 5 20.70 -3.83 -5.79
CA ASP A 5 20.75 -2.36 -5.83
C ASP A 5 19.96 -1.82 -7.04
N TRP A 6 20.07 -2.49 -8.18
CA TRP A 6 19.30 -2.14 -9.38
C TRP A 6 17.80 -2.35 -9.18
N ILE A 7 17.40 -3.43 -8.52
CA ILE A 7 16.00 -3.68 -8.16
C ILE A 7 15.48 -2.56 -7.26
N CYS A 8 16.24 -2.18 -6.23
CA CYS A 8 15.87 -1.09 -5.33
C CYS A 8 15.72 0.24 -6.07
N LEU A 9 16.66 0.57 -6.96
CA LEU A 9 16.59 1.79 -7.77
C LEU A 9 15.39 1.80 -8.71
N VAL A 10 15.08 0.68 -9.36
CA VAL A 10 13.89 0.56 -10.23
C VAL A 10 12.62 0.71 -9.41
N VAL A 11 12.52 0.07 -8.24
CA VAL A 11 11.34 0.20 -7.36
C VAL A 11 11.14 1.65 -6.92
N LEU A 12 12.21 2.32 -6.46
CA LEU A 12 12.14 3.72 -6.06
C LEU A 12 11.80 4.64 -7.24
N GLY A 13 12.50 4.48 -8.37
CA GLY A 13 12.29 5.28 -9.57
C GLY A 13 10.87 5.16 -10.11
N VAL A 14 10.38 3.92 -10.26
CA VAL A 14 8.99 3.66 -10.66
C VAL A 14 8.01 4.24 -9.64
N SER A 15 8.28 4.10 -8.35
CA SER A 15 7.38 4.61 -7.33
C SER A 15 7.28 6.15 -7.33
N VAL A 16 8.41 6.84 -7.48
CA VAL A 16 8.49 8.30 -7.63
C VAL A 16 7.78 8.75 -8.91
N LEU A 17 8.04 8.09 -10.04
CA LEU A 17 7.41 8.42 -11.33
C LEU A 17 5.90 8.22 -11.29
N LEU A 18 5.42 7.12 -10.69
CA LEU A 18 4.00 6.87 -10.49
C LEU A 18 3.38 7.94 -9.58
N GLY A 19 4.05 8.33 -8.50
CA GLY A 19 3.61 9.41 -7.63
C GLY A 19 3.55 10.77 -8.36
N ALA A 20 4.54 11.07 -9.21
CA ALA A 20 4.54 12.25 -10.08
C ALA A 20 3.41 12.22 -11.13
N TRP A 21 3.12 11.04 -11.68
CA TRP A 21 2.07 10.87 -12.67
C TRP A 21 0.69 11.05 -12.02
N ARG A 22 0.44 10.33 -10.93
CA ARG A 22 -0.87 10.27 -10.25
C ARG A 22 -1.15 11.56 -9.47
N GLY A 23 -0.15 12.09 -8.78
CA GLY A 23 -0.27 13.26 -7.89
C GLY A 23 -0.70 12.86 -6.47
N LEU A 24 -0.29 13.63 -5.46
CA LEU A 24 -0.58 13.35 -4.06
C LEU A 24 -2.08 13.27 -3.78
N LEU A 25 -2.87 14.21 -4.30
CA LEU A 25 -4.29 14.32 -4.00
C LEU A 25 -5.04 13.06 -4.41
N TYR A 26 -4.77 12.58 -5.63
CA TYR A 26 -5.41 11.37 -6.13
C TYR A 26 -5.00 10.16 -5.29
N GLU A 27 -3.72 10.09 -4.90
CA GLU A 27 -3.22 8.96 -4.13
C GLU A 27 -3.79 8.94 -2.70
N ALA A 28 -3.76 10.07 -2.00
CA ALA A 28 -4.33 10.23 -0.67
C ALA A 28 -5.85 9.94 -0.67
N LEU A 29 -6.60 10.52 -1.62
CA LEU A 29 -8.04 10.25 -1.73
C LEU A 29 -8.32 8.79 -2.11
N SER A 30 -7.47 8.15 -2.91
CA SER A 30 -7.65 6.73 -3.24
C SER A 30 -7.44 5.82 -2.03
N ILE A 31 -6.48 6.15 -1.15
CA ILE A 31 -6.26 5.42 0.10
C ILE A 31 -7.44 5.61 1.04
N VAL A 32 -7.89 6.85 1.22
CA VAL A 32 -9.08 7.17 2.03
C VAL A 32 -10.32 6.45 1.48
N ALA A 33 -10.50 6.44 0.16
CA ALA A 33 -11.60 5.73 -0.50
C ALA A 33 -11.56 4.22 -0.25
N TRP A 34 -10.37 3.60 -0.32
CA TRP A 34 -10.20 2.18 0.00
C TRP A 34 -10.54 1.85 1.46
N VAL A 35 -10.06 2.67 2.40
CA VAL A 35 -10.36 2.50 3.83
C VAL A 35 -11.85 2.70 4.10
N ALA A 36 -12.45 3.76 3.55
CA ALA A 36 -13.89 4.01 3.66
C ALA A 36 -14.70 2.86 3.06
N ALA A 37 -14.32 2.36 1.88
CA ALA A 37 -14.96 1.22 1.23
C ALA A 37 -14.91 -0.04 2.10
N PHE A 38 -13.80 -0.30 2.78
CA PHE A 38 -13.69 -1.41 3.72
C PHE A 38 -14.70 -1.30 4.87
N PHE A 39 -14.83 -0.13 5.51
CA PHE A 39 -15.78 0.05 6.61
C PHE A 39 -17.24 -0.01 6.14
N VAL A 40 -17.54 0.62 5.00
CA VAL A 40 -18.88 0.55 4.39
C VAL A 40 -19.23 -0.90 4.05
N ALA A 41 -18.30 -1.64 3.44
CA ALA A 41 -18.47 -3.07 3.17
C ALA A 41 -18.68 -3.88 4.44
N LYS A 42 -17.88 -3.63 5.49
CA LYS A 42 -18.02 -4.32 6.78
C LYS A 42 -19.42 -4.13 7.39
N TRP A 43 -19.99 -2.92 7.31
CA TRP A 43 -21.30 -2.64 7.88
C TRP A 43 -22.46 -3.13 7.02
N ALA A 44 -22.34 -3.09 5.70
CA ALA A 44 -23.41 -3.48 4.79
C ALA A 44 -23.30 -4.92 4.26
N ALA A 45 -22.23 -5.65 4.57
CA ALA A 45 -22.00 -7.02 4.08
C ALA A 45 -23.13 -7.98 4.42
N ASP A 46 -23.63 -7.92 5.66
CA ASP A 46 -24.69 -8.80 6.15
C ASP A 46 -26.04 -8.53 5.46
N PRO A 47 -26.62 -7.29 5.50
CA PRO A 47 -27.88 -7.02 4.83
C PRO A 47 -27.81 -7.22 3.31
N VAL A 48 -26.70 -6.87 2.67
CA VAL A 48 -26.53 -7.09 1.22
C VAL A 48 -26.36 -8.58 0.91
N GLY A 49 -25.61 -9.32 1.72
CA GLY A 49 -25.44 -10.76 1.59
C GLY A 49 -26.76 -11.53 1.70
N HIS A 50 -27.72 -11.01 2.48
CA HIS A 50 -29.07 -11.56 2.56
C HIS A 50 -29.90 -11.38 1.29
N LEU A 51 -29.75 -10.23 0.63
CA LEU A 51 -30.46 -9.90 -0.62
C LEU A 51 -29.93 -10.65 -1.85
N LEU A 52 -28.70 -11.20 -1.77
CA LEU A 52 -28.11 -11.92 -2.89
C LEU A 52 -28.78 -13.30 -3.09
N PRO A 53 -29.11 -13.68 -4.34
CA PRO A 53 -29.73 -14.96 -4.67
C PRO A 53 -28.69 -16.09 -4.64
N LEU A 54 -28.16 -16.40 -3.45
CA LEU A 54 -27.09 -17.38 -3.24
C LEU A 54 -27.63 -18.77 -2.84
N GLY A 55 -28.95 -18.98 -2.92
CA GLY A 55 -29.60 -20.23 -2.50
C GLY A 55 -29.25 -20.61 -1.06
N ASP A 56 -28.90 -21.88 -0.87
CA ASP A 56 -28.51 -22.49 0.41
C ASP A 56 -27.04 -22.24 0.81
N ALA A 57 -26.38 -21.24 0.21
CA ALA A 57 -25.02 -20.88 0.59
C ALA A 57 -24.94 -20.55 2.09
N GLY A 58 -23.95 -21.14 2.76
CA GLY A 58 -23.73 -20.94 4.19
C GLY A 58 -23.47 -19.48 4.56
N VAL A 59 -23.75 -19.13 5.82
CA VAL A 59 -23.60 -17.77 6.39
C VAL A 59 -22.24 -17.13 6.06
N PRO A 60 -21.08 -17.83 6.16
CA PRO A 60 -19.79 -17.22 5.82
C PRO A 60 -19.67 -16.82 4.34
N VAL A 61 -20.22 -17.63 3.43
CA VAL A 61 -20.16 -17.40 1.98
C VAL A 61 -21.05 -16.21 1.61
N ARG A 62 -22.25 -16.13 2.18
CA ARG A 62 -23.17 -15.00 1.99
C ARG A 62 -22.56 -13.68 2.47
N TYR A 63 -21.99 -13.66 3.67
CA TYR A 63 -21.31 -12.47 4.19
C TYR A 63 -20.13 -12.06 3.29
N ALA A 64 -19.29 -13.02 2.86
CA ALA A 64 -18.17 -12.75 1.98
C ALA A 64 -18.61 -12.17 0.63
N ALA A 65 -19.68 -12.70 0.03
CA ALA A 65 -20.24 -12.19 -1.21
C ALA A 65 -20.81 -10.78 -1.06
N GLY A 66 -21.57 -10.53 0.02
CA GLY A 66 -22.09 -9.19 0.33
C GLY A 66 -20.98 -8.18 0.57
N PHE A 67 -19.96 -8.56 1.36
CA PHE A 67 -18.78 -7.75 1.58
C PHE A 67 -18.07 -7.42 0.27
N ALA A 68 -17.78 -8.42 -0.56
CA ALA A 68 -17.08 -8.22 -1.83
C ALA A 68 -17.84 -7.28 -2.77
N LEU A 69 -19.17 -7.47 -2.90
CA LEU A 69 -20.00 -6.62 -3.74
C LEU A 69 -20.00 -5.17 -3.25
N VAL A 70 -20.29 -4.94 -1.97
CA VAL A 70 -20.32 -3.57 -1.41
C VAL A 70 -18.94 -2.93 -1.50
N PHE A 71 -17.89 -3.68 -1.21
CA PHE A 71 -16.52 -3.20 -1.26
C PHE A 71 -16.17 -2.70 -2.66
N ILE A 72 -16.44 -3.50 -3.71
CA ILE A 72 -16.17 -3.13 -5.10
C ILE A 72 -16.94 -1.86 -5.48
N LEU A 73 -18.23 -1.79 -5.16
CA LEU A 73 -19.08 -0.64 -5.49
C LEU A 73 -18.60 0.63 -4.77
N ALA A 74 -18.33 0.54 -3.47
CA ALA A 74 -17.86 1.67 -2.68
C ALA A 74 -16.46 2.12 -3.10
N ALA A 75 -15.53 1.19 -3.36
CA ALA A 75 -14.19 1.49 -3.84
C ALA A 75 -14.23 2.16 -5.23
N PHE A 76 -15.10 1.68 -6.12
CA PHE A 76 -15.29 2.28 -7.44
C PHE A 76 -15.86 3.70 -7.35
N ALA A 77 -16.90 3.90 -6.53
CA ALA A 77 -17.49 5.22 -6.28
C ALA A 77 -16.45 6.19 -5.68
N GLY A 78 -15.70 5.75 -4.68
CA GLY A 78 -14.62 6.53 -4.08
C GLY A 78 -13.49 6.85 -5.07
N GLY A 79 -13.14 5.91 -5.95
CA GLY A 79 -12.17 6.13 -7.02
C GLY A 79 -12.64 7.19 -8.04
N LEU A 80 -13.93 7.19 -8.37
CA LEU A 80 -14.53 8.20 -9.25
C LEU A 80 -14.52 9.59 -8.58
N LEU A 81 -14.84 9.67 -7.29
CA LEU A 81 -14.74 10.90 -6.51
C LEU A 81 -13.29 11.43 -6.45
N ALA A 82 -12.32 10.54 -6.20
CA ALA A 82 -10.91 10.91 -6.22
C ALA A 82 -10.48 11.44 -7.60
N ALA A 83 -10.95 10.83 -8.69
CA ALA A 83 -10.68 11.29 -10.05
C ALA A 83 -11.32 12.66 -10.33
N ALA A 84 -12.54 12.91 -9.85
CA ALA A 84 -13.22 14.19 -9.96
C ALA A 84 -12.49 15.29 -9.17
N ALA A 85 -12.12 15.02 -7.91
CA ALA A 85 -11.35 15.95 -7.08
C ALA A 85 -10.00 16.31 -7.73
N ARG A 86 -9.32 15.31 -8.31
CA ARG A 86 -8.09 15.54 -9.07
C ARG A 86 -8.31 16.46 -10.28
N ARG A 87 -9.42 16.30 -11.01
CA ARG A 87 -9.77 17.20 -12.13
C ARG A 87 -10.05 18.62 -11.64
N ALA A 88 -10.76 18.78 -10.53
CA ALA A 88 -11.01 20.08 -9.93
C ALA A 88 -9.70 20.77 -9.49
N ALA A 89 -8.79 20.05 -8.83
CA ALA A 89 -7.48 20.57 -8.45
C ALA A 89 -6.66 21.03 -9.68
N ARG A 90 -6.75 20.31 -10.81
CA ARG A 90 -6.10 20.76 -12.04
C ARG A 90 -6.67 22.08 -12.57
N ALA A 91 -7.97 22.30 -12.45
CA ALA A 91 -8.60 23.55 -12.85
C ALA A 91 -8.13 24.74 -11.99
N LEU A 92 -7.80 24.50 -10.73
CA LEU A 92 -7.27 25.51 -9.79
C LEU A 92 -5.77 25.80 -9.99
N GLY A 93 -5.10 25.18 -10.98
CA GLY A 93 -3.68 25.42 -11.27
C GLY A 93 -2.70 24.79 -10.27
N VAL A 94 -3.16 24.05 -9.25
CA VAL A 94 -2.29 23.44 -8.22
C VAL A 94 -1.53 22.19 -8.70
N ARG A 95 -1.44 21.98 -10.02
CA ARG A 95 -0.87 20.77 -10.64
C ARG A 95 0.60 20.55 -10.30
N LEU A 96 1.40 21.61 -10.23
CA LEU A 96 2.83 21.48 -9.93
C LEU A 96 3.02 20.98 -8.49
N VAL A 97 2.34 21.62 -7.55
CA VAL A 97 2.36 21.27 -6.12
C VAL A 97 1.88 19.83 -5.90
N ASP A 98 0.75 19.44 -6.50
CA ASP A 98 0.21 18.08 -6.42
C ASP A 98 1.22 17.02 -6.90
N ARG A 99 1.96 17.32 -7.98
CA ARG A 99 2.98 16.40 -8.52
C ARG A 99 4.24 16.34 -7.68
N THR A 100 4.71 17.47 -7.13
CA THR A 100 5.90 17.48 -6.26
C THR A 100 5.65 16.69 -4.98
N PHE A 101 4.50 16.91 -4.35
CA PHE A 101 4.11 16.09 -3.20
C PHE A 101 3.85 14.63 -3.60
N GLY A 102 3.33 14.39 -4.81
CA GLY A 102 3.21 13.05 -5.37
C GLY A 102 4.56 12.34 -5.49
N MET A 103 5.63 13.02 -5.91
CA MET A 103 6.98 12.46 -5.95
C MET A 103 7.50 12.11 -4.55
N VAL A 104 7.33 13.00 -3.58
CA VAL A 104 7.74 12.76 -2.18
C VAL A 104 6.99 11.57 -1.59
N PHE A 105 5.67 11.50 -1.82
CA PHE A 105 4.85 10.36 -1.42
C PHE A 105 5.29 9.06 -2.13
N GLY A 106 5.56 9.13 -3.44
CA GLY A 106 6.09 8.02 -4.22
C GLY A 106 7.43 7.51 -3.68
N LEU A 107 8.32 8.40 -3.26
CA LEU A 107 9.57 8.05 -2.61
C LEU A 107 9.33 7.34 -1.28
N ALA A 108 8.48 7.91 -0.42
CA ALA A 108 8.13 7.33 0.88
C ALA A 108 7.49 5.93 0.72
N ARG A 109 6.56 5.77 -0.24
CA ARG A 109 5.93 4.49 -0.57
C ARG A 109 6.95 3.48 -1.08
N GLY A 110 7.86 3.90 -1.97
CA GLY A 110 8.91 3.03 -2.49
C GLY A 110 9.84 2.56 -1.38
N LEU A 111 10.23 3.45 -0.47
CA LEU A 111 11.03 3.11 0.70
C LEU A 111 10.28 2.15 1.64
N LEU A 112 9.00 2.40 1.90
CA LEU A 112 8.16 1.51 2.70
C LEU A 112 8.08 0.09 2.11
N LEU A 113 7.93 -0.02 0.78
CA LEU A 113 7.94 -1.32 0.09
C LEU A 113 9.28 -2.04 0.25
N LEU A 114 10.40 -1.33 0.09
CA LEU A 114 11.73 -1.91 0.28
C LEU A 114 12.00 -2.33 1.74
N LEU A 115 11.50 -1.56 2.71
CA LEU A 115 11.56 -1.94 4.13
C LEU A 115 10.72 -3.20 4.40
N LEU A 116 9.55 -3.32 3.79
CA LEU A 116 8.74 -4.54 3.90
C LEU A 116 9.48 -5.76 3.31
N VAL A 117 10.15 -5.59 2.17
CA VAL A 117 11.01 -6.62 1.59
C VAL A 117 12.14 -6.98 2.57
N ALA A 118 12.79 -6.00 3.19
CA ALA A 118 13.86 -6.24 4.15
C ALA A 118 13.37 -7.02 5.39
N VAL A 119 12.19 -6.70 5.91
CA VAL A 119 11.53 -7.47 6.98
C VAL A 119 11.31 -8.91 6.54
N VAL A 120 10.77 -9.15 5.34
CA VAL A 120 10.57 -10.51 4.81
C VAL A 120 11.89 -11.26 4.63
N MET A 121 12.94 -10.60 4.13
CA MET A 121 14.26 -11.23 3.97
C MET A 121 14.90 -11.57 5.31
N GLN A 122 14.73 -10.72 6.34
CA GLN A 122 15.20 -11.00 7.70
C GLN A 122 14.47 -12.20 8.31
N LEU A 123 13.13 -12.21 8.24
CA LEU A 123 12.32 -13.33 8.72
C LEU A 123 12.62 -14.64 7.98
N GLY A 124 12.99 -14.56 6.70
CA GLY A 124 13.40 -15.70 5.88
C GLY A 124 14.86 -16.13 6.06
N GLY A 125 15.67 -15.41 6.84
CA GLY A 125 17.09 -15.71 7.01
C GLY A 125 17.97 -15.47 5.77
N LEU A 126 17.46 -14.73 4.78
CA LEU A 126 18.13 -14.50 3.48
C LEU A 126 19.10 -13.32 3.49
N THR A 127 19.23 -12.62 4.64
CA THR A 127 20.10 -11.44 4.77
C THR A 127 21.60 -11.76 4.72
N ARG A 128 21.98 -13.03 4.84
CA ARG A 128 23.39 -13.49 4.76
C ARG A 128 23.85 -13.78 3.33
N GLU A 129 22.92 -13.80 2.37
CA GLU A 129 23.25 -14.12 0.99
C GLU A 129 24.14 -13.04 0.35
N PRO A 130 25.11 -13.40 -0.53
CA PRO A 130 26.05 -12.44 -1.11
C PRO A 130 25.37 -11.30 -1.91
N TRP A 131 24.25 -11.60 -2.57
CA TRP A 131 23.50 -10.62 -3.34
C TRP A 131 22.78 -9.57 -2.45
N TRP A 132 22.54 -9.90 -1.18
CA TRP A 132 21.97 -9.00 -0.17
C TRP A 132 23.07 -8.31 0.64
N HIS A 133 23.97 -9.08 1.24
CA HIS A 133 24.99 -8.60 2.17
C HIS A 133 26.02 -7.69 1.48
N ASP A 134 26.46 -8.04 0.27
CA ASP A 134 27.47 -7.26 -0.46
C ASP A 134 26.85 -6.12 -1.29
N SER A 135 25.53 -5.97 -1.24
CA SER A 135 24.82 -4.84 -1.83
C SER A 135 24.94 -3.59 -0.96
N TRP A 136 24.72 -2.42 -1.53
CA TRP A 136 24.72 -1.19 -0.74
C TRP A 136 23.37 -0.98 -0.03
N SER A 137 22.30 -1.39 -0.70
CA SER A 137 20.92 -1.23 -0.23
C SER A 137 20.52 -2.22 0.87
N GLY A 138 20.97 -3.48 0.81
CA GLY A 138 20.60 -4.54 1.78
C GLY A 138 20.95 -4.17 3.22
N PRO A 139 22.22 -3.89 3.55
CA PRO A 139 22.63 -3.48 4.89
C PRO A 139 21.97 -2.18 5.36
N LEU A 140 21.77 -1.21 4.45
CA LEU A 140 21.10 0.06 4.76
C LEU A 140 19.64 -0.15 5.16
N LEU A 141 18.91 -0.97 4.40
CA LEU A 141 17.52 -1.32 4.70
C LEU A 141 17.43 -2.11 6.01
N GLN A 142 18.31 -3.08 6.22
CA GLN A 142 18.37 -3.87 7.45
C GLN A 142 18.64 -2.99 8.68
N ALA A 143 19.60 -2.07 8.61
CA ALA A 143 19.87 -1.11 9.68
C ALA A 143 18.67 -0.19 9.96
N THR A 144 17.93 0.19 8.91
CA THR A 144 16.72 1.01 9.05
C THR A 144 15.60 0.22 9.72
N VAL A 145 15.39 -1.05 9.36
CA VAL A 145 14.42 -1.94 10.02
C VAL A 145 14.76 -2.11 11.50
N GLN A 146 16.02 -2.34 11.85
CA GLN A 146 16.44 -2.48 13.26
C GLN A 146 16.21 -1.20 14.07
N ARG A 147 16.41 -0.02 13.48
CA ARG A 147 16.10 1.27 14.13
C ARG A 147 14.61 1.51 14.32
N LEU A 148 13.77 0.94 13.44
CA LEU A 148 12.32 1.06 13.52
C LEU A 148 11.68 -0.06 14.36
N ALA A 149 12.41 -1.14 14.65
CA ALA A 149 11.93 -2.26 15.46
C ALA A 149 11.30 -1.86 16.82
N PRO A 150 11.82 -0.86 17.57
CA PRO A 150 11.21 -0.41 18.84
C PRO A 150 9.83 0.23 18.68
N VAL A 151 9.49 0.69 17.48
CA VAL A 151 8.21 1.34 17.16
C VAL A 151 7.16 0.31 16.71
N LEU A 152 7.58 -0.90 16.35
CA LEU A 152 6.69 -1.97 15.91
C LEU A 152 5.96 -2.60 17.12
N PRO A 153 4.70 -3.06 16.94
CA PRO A 153 3.97 -3.79 17.97
C PRO A 153 4.78 -5.01 18.46
N GLY A 154 4.76 -5.28 19.77
CA GLY A 154 5.69 -6.22 20.42
C GLY A 154 5.80 -7.61 19.79
N SER A 155 4.74 -8.12 19.15
CA SER A 155 4.75 -9.41 18.44
C SER A 155 5.68 -9.47 17.23
N PHE A 156 5.88 -8.34 16.53
CA PHE A 156 6.82 -8.25 15.41
C PHE A 156 8.25 -7.99 15.89
N ALA A 157 8.41 -7.21 16.95
CA ALA A 157 9.73 -6.90 17.51
C ALA A 157 10.46 -8.17 17.98
N GLU A 158 9.73 -9.12 18.56
CA GLU A 158 10.27 -10.40 19.05
C GLU A 158 10.86 -11.28 17.93
N HIS A 159 10.27 -11.23 16.72
CA HIS A 159 10.76 -11.96 15.56
C HIS A 159 11.91 -11.26 14.80
N LEU A 160 12.12 -9.97 15.06
CA LEU A 160 13.16 -9.16 14.41
C LEU A 160 14.41 -8.95 15.28
N ALA A 161 14.36 -9.36 16.56
CA ALA A 161 15.43 -9.19 17.55
C ALA A 161 16.56 -10.24 17.46
N VAL A 162 16.67 -10.95 16.33
CA VAL A 162 17.70 -11.98 16.07
C VAL A 162 18.84 -11.43 15.22
#